data_AF-A0A7R9MNR9-F1
#
_entry.id   AF-A0A7R9MNR9-F1
#
_cell.length_a   1.000
_cell.length_b   1.000
_cell.length_c   1.000
_cell.angle_alpha   90.00
_cell.angle_beta   90.00
_cell.angle_gamma   90.00
#
_symmetry.space_group_name_H-M   'P 1'
#
loop_
_entity.id
_entity.type
_entity.pdbx_description
1 polymer ?
#
loop_
_entity_poly.entity_id
_entity_poly.type
_entity_poly.pdbx_seq_one_letter_code
_entity_poly.pdbx_strand_id
1 'polypeptide(L)'
;MEERIIDEISYLTKCIDETNGEPMDIHEVLVPSMSNNISHLVFGHRLDYNEPRRKIFDKFLDEISSRFSIIGMIAMSPIWFSKIFFKLVNRSGFDA
;
A
#
# COMPACT_ATOMS: atom_id res chain seq x y z
N MET A 1 -16.21 16.53 -2.14
CA MET A 1 -15.29 15.47 -2.61
C MET A 1 -14.50 15.94 -3.80
N GLU A 2 -15.17 16.46 -4.84
CA GLU A 2 -14.51 17.08 -6.00
C GLU A 2 -13.46 18.13 -5.61
N GLU A 3 -13.80 19.09 -4.74
CA GLU A 3 -12.84 20.09 -4.22
C GLU A 3 -11.59 19.45 -3.60
N ARG A 4 -11.73 18.33 -2.87
CA ARG A 4 -10.60 17.62 -2.25
C ARG A 4 -9.71 16.95 -3.28
N ILE A 5 -10.31 16.41 -4.34
CA ILE A 5 -9.56 15.83 -5.46
C ILE A 5 -8.79 16.92 -6.19
N ILE A 6 -9.41 18.10 -6.39
CA ILE A 6 -8.75 19.26 -7.02
C ILE A 6 -7.59 19.79 -6.15
N ASP A 7 -7.79 19.86 -4.83
CA ASP A 7 -6.73 20.22 -3.87
C ASP A 7 -5.54 19.26 -3.98
N GLU A 8 -5.81 17.95 -4.05
CA GLU A 8 -4.76 16.93 -4.14
C GLU A 8 -4.06 16.91 -5.50
N ILE A 9 -4.79 17.18 -6.60
CA ILE A 9 -4.19 17.37 -7.93
C ILE A 9 -3.23 18.57 -7.90
N SER A 10 -3.65 19.67 -7.28
CA SER A 10 -2.81 20.87 -7.17
C SER A 10 -1.52 20.59 -6.38
N TYR A 11 -1.62 19.81 -5.29
CA TYR A 11 -0.46 19.37 -4.52
C TYR A 11 0.45 18.43 -5.33
N LEU A 12 -0.13 17.44 -6.02
CA LEU A 12 0.58 16.49 -6.88
C LEU A 12 1.35 17.22 -8.00
N THR A 13 0.71 18.16 -8.71
CA THR A 13 1.37 18.95 -9.76
C THR A 13 2.53 19.76 -9.18
N LYS A 14 2.38 20.32 -7.98
CA LYS A 14 3.47 21.04 -7.31
C LYS A 14 4.66 20.12 -7.00
N CYS A 15 4.42 18.92 -6.47
CA CYS A 15 5.48 17.95 -6.22
C CYS A 15 6.19 17.53 -7.52
N ILE A 16 5.44 17.43 -8.63
CA ILE A 16 6.02 17.16 -9.94
C ILE A 16 6.89 18.32 -10.40
N ASP A 17 6.40 19.55 -10.33
CA ASP A 17 7.17 20.75 -10.72
C ASP A 17 8.46 20.89 -9.89
N GLU A 18 8.43 20.55 -8.60
CA GLU A 18 9.60 20.59 -7.70
C GLU A 18 10.74 19.64 -8.12
N THR A 19 10.46 18.61 -8.94
CA THR A 19 11.52 17.73 -9.49
C THR A 19 12.31 18.37 -10.63
N ASN A 20 11.89 19.53 -11.14
CA ASN A 20 12.58 20.29 -12.19
C ASN A 20 12.95 19.47 -13.45
N GLY A 21 12.15 18.45 -13.78
CA GLY A 21 12.36 17.58 -14.94
C GLY A 21 13.33 16.42 -14.72
N GLU A 22 13.86 16.25 -13.50
CA GLU A 22 14.65 15.08 -13.13
C GLU A 22 13.76 13.82 -13.01
N PRO A 23 14.31 12.62 -13.27
CA PRO A 23 13.59 11.37 -13.04
C PRO A 23 13.12 11.28 -11.59
N MET A 24 11.85 10.93 -11.39
CA MET A 24 11.27 10.69 -10.07
C MET A 24 10.68 9.29 -9.97
N ASP A 25 10.63 8.75 -8.76
CA ASP A 25 9.80 7.59 -8.49
C ASP A 25 8.34 8.04 -8.40
N ILE A 26 7.53 7.67 -9.39
CA ILE A 26 6.14 8.07 -9.45
C ILE A 26 5.30 7.46 -8.31
N HIS A 27 5.75 6.34 -7.72
CA HIS A 27 5.07 5.73 -6.58
C HIS A 27 5.16 6.61 -5.33
N GLU A 28 6.29 7.30 -5.13
CA GLU A 28 6.49 8.20 -3.98
C GLU A 28 5.53 9.39 -3.99
N VAL A 29 4.98 9.77 -5.16
CA VAL A 29 4.09 10.92 -5.29
C VAL A 29 2.62 10.50 -5.47
N LEU A 30 2.36 9.48 -6.30
CA LEU A 30 0.98 9.05 -6.59
C LEU A 30 0.34 8.25 -5.44
N VAL A 31 1.08 7.35 -4.78
CA VAL A 31 0.50 6.52 -3.70
C VAL A 31 -0.01 7.41 -2.56
N PRO A 32 0.75 8.42 -2.10
CA PRO A 32 0.24 9.36 -1.13
C PRO A 32 -0.98 10.17 -1.59
N SER A 33 -0.94 10.66 -2.83
CA SER A 33 -2.02 11.46 -3.42
C SER A 33 -3.34 10.69 -3.49
N MET A 34 -3.32 9.51 -4.10
CA MET A 34 -4.52 8.68 -4.26
C MET A 34 -5.09 8.22 -2.91
N SER A 35 -4.22 7.88 -1.97
CA SER A 35 -4.65 7.40 -0.67
C SER A 35 -5.14 8.53 0.26
N ASN A 36 -4.76 9.79 0.03
CA ASN A 36 -5.37 10.94 0.69
C ASN A 36 -6.81 11.19 0.24
N ASN A 37 -7.13 10.96 -1.04
CA ASN A 37 -8.52 10.95 -1.51
C ASN A 37 -9.36 9.90 -0.77
N ILE A 38 -8.81 8.71 -0.56
CA ILE A 38 -9.48 7.64 0.20
C ILE A 38 -9.56 7.98 1.69
N SER A 39 -8.48 8.50 2.27
CA SER A 39 -8.42 8.90 3.69
C SER A 39 -9.45 9.97 4.02
N HIS A 40 -9.68 10.91 3.11
CA HIS A 40 -10.76 11.89 3.24
C HIS A 40 -12.15 11.25 3.30
N LEU A 41 -12.39 10.19 2.53
CA LEU A 41 -13.68 9.47 2.53
C LEU A 41 -13.86 8.62 3.79
N VAL A 42 -12.79 7.94 4.23
CA VAL A 42 -12.87 6.97 5.33
C VAL A 42 -12.73 7.65 6.70
N PHE A 43 -11.82 8.61 6.83
CA PHE A 43 -11.49 9.26 8.11
C PHE A 43 -11.98 10.70 8.21
N GLY A 44 -12.52 11.27 7.13
CA GLY A 44 -12.99 12.66 7.09
C GLY A 44 -11.88 13.71 6.98
N HIS A 45 -10.60 13.32 6.90
CA HIS A 45 -9.46 14.24 6.82
C HIS A 45 -8.32 13.67 5.97
N ARG A 46 -7.43 14.55 5.48
CA ARG A 46 -6.18 14.15 4.81
C ARG A 46 -5.15 13.70 5.84
N LEU A 47 -4.28 12.78 5.45
CA LEU A 47 -3.05 12.50 6.17
C LEU A 47 -1.96 13.40 5.60
N ASP A 48 -1.47 14.33 6.40
CA ASP A 48 -0.40 15.22 5.95
C ASP A 48 0.86 14.40 5.59
N TYR A 49 1.51 14.76 4.50
CA TYR A 49 2.69 14.06 3.98
C TYR A 49 3.82 14.00 5.02
N ASN A 50 3.91 15.00 5.89
CA ASN A 50 4.95 15.10 6.91
C ASN A 50 4.57 14.46 8.26
N GLU A 51 3.31 14.02 8.44
CA GLU A 51 2.88 13.45 9.70
C GLU A 51 3.50 12.05 9.94
N PRO A 52 3.90 11.72 11.19
CA PRO A 52 4.40 10.38 11.52
C PRO A 52 3.40 9.26 11.17
N ARG A 53 2.10 9.54 11.29
CA ARG A 53 1.02 8.60 10.97
C ARG A 53 0.98 8.25 9.48
N ARG A 54 1.30 9.21 8.61
CA ARG A 54 1.40 9.01 7.17
C ARG A 54 2.48 7.96 6.84
N LYS A 55 3.66 8.10 7.43
CA LYS A 55 4.76 7.13 7.24
C LYS A 55 4.40 5.71 7.68
N ILE A 56 3.59 5.57 8.73
CA ILE A 56 3.09 4.26 9.19
C ILE A 56 2.11 3.70 8.16
N PHE A 57 1.22 4.55 7.65
CA PHE A 57 0.23 4.16 6.66
C PHE A 57 0.88 3.78 5.32
N ASP A 58 1.89 4.51 4.86
CA ASP A 58 2.65 4.19 3.64
C ASP A 58 3.33 2.83 3.75
N LYS A 59 4.03 2.58 4.87
CA LYS A 59 4.64 1.27 5.16
C LYS A 59 3.62 0.14 5.13
N PHE A 60 2.42 0.38 5.65
CA PHE A 60 1.35 -0.60 5.64
C PHE A 60 0.84 -0.87 4.21
N LEU A 61 0.69 0.16 3.38
CA LEU A 61 0.32 0.01 1.97
C LEU A 61 1.39 -0.76 1.18
N ASP A 62 2.67 -0.46 1.41
CA ASP A 62 3.79 -1.17 0.77
C ASP A 62 3.83 -2.65 1.17
N GLU A 63 3.64 -2.93 2.46
CA GLU A 63 3.62 -4.30 2.97
C GLU A 63 2.44 -5.10 2.40
N ILE A 64 1.25 -4.50 2.32
CA ILE A 64 0.10 -5.13 1.67
C ILE A 64 0.40 -5.39 0.20
N SER A 65 0.90 -4.40 -0.54
CA SER A 65 1.19 -4.51 -1.97
C SER A 65 2.17 -5.65 -2.26
N SER A 66 3.27 -5.71 -1.51
CA SER A 66 4.29 -6.76 -1.63
C SER A 66 3.74 -8.15 -1.31
N ARG A 67 2.89 -8.27 -0.29
CA ARG A 67 2.31 -9.57 0.13
C ARG A 67 1.11 -9.98 -0.70
N PHE A 68 0.43 -9.06 -1.38
CA PHE A 68 -0.77 -9.33 -2.17
C PHE A 68 -0.52 -10.37 -3.27
N SER A 69 0.64 -10.28 -3.93
CA SER A 69 1.07 -11.23 -4.95
C SER A 69 1.19 -12.67 -4.42
N ILE A 70 1.72 -12.83 -3.20
CA ILE A 70 1.87 -14.15 -2.56
C ILE A 70 0.50 -14.71 -2.17
N ILE A 71 -0.40 -13.87 -1.65
CA ILE A 71 -1.78 -14.28 -1.31
C ILE A 71 -2.51 -14.78 -2.56
N GLY A 72 -2.39 -14.08 -3.69
CA GLY A 72 -2.96 -14.51 -4.96
C GLY A 72 -2.45 -15.88 -5.41
N MET A 73 -1.13 -16.11 -5.33
CA MET A 73 -0.52 -17.40 -5.67
C MET A 73 -0.98 -18.54 -4.74
N ILE A 74 -1.10 -18.28 -3.44
CA ILE A 74 -1.59 -19.28 -2.47
C ILE A 74 -3.08 -19.57 -2.70
N ALA A 75 -3.90 -18.54 -2.94
CA ALA A 75 -5.32 -18.70 -3.19
C ALA A 75 -5.63 -19.48 -4.47
N MET A 76 -4.79 -19.33 -5.50
CA MET A 76 -4.86 -20.10 -6.74
C MET A 76 -4.20 -21.48 -6.66
N SER A 77 -3.45 -21.76 -5.59
CA SER A 77 -2.89 -23.09 -5.38
C SER A 77 -4.01 -24.08 -5.06
N PRO A 78 -3.93 -25.33 -5.55
CA PRO A 78 -4.91 -26.34 -5.18
C PRO A 78 -4.96 -26.54 -3.67
N ILE A 79 -6.17 -26.57 -3.10
CA ILE A 79 -6.43 -26.71 -1.64
C ILE A 79 -5.72 -27.92 -1.02
N TRP A 80 -5.40 -28.95 -1.81
CA TRP A 80 -4.67 -30.12 -1.35
C TRP A 80 -3.17 -29.84 -1.10
N PHE A 81 -2.56 -28.86 -1.78
CA PHE A 81 -1.15 -28.50 -1.62
C PHE A 81 -0.89 -27.87 -0.24
N SER A 82 -1.74 -26.93 0.18
CA SER A 82 -1.67 -26.34 1.53
C SER A 82 -1.92 -27.37 2.63
N LYS A 83 -2.85 -28.32 2.43
CA LYS A 83 -3.09 -29.44 3.35
C LYS A 83 -1.89 -30.37 3.49
N ILE A 84 -1.18 -30.67 2.39
CA ILE A 84 0.04 -31.50 2.43
C ILE A 84 1.16 -30.77 3.14
N PHE A 85 1.39 -29.49 2.84
CA PHE A 85 2.41 -28.68 3.52
C PHE A 85 2.17 -28.63 5.04
N PHE A 86 0.95 -28.32 5.49
CA PHE A 86 0.61 -28.34 6.91
C PHE A 86 0.78 -29.72 7.54
N LYS A 87 0.38 -30.79 6.84
CA LYS A 87 0.54 -32.17 7.33
C LYS A 87 2.02 -32.58 7.44
N LEU A 88 2.89 -32.06 6.58
CA LEU A 88 4.34 -32.30 6.64
C LEU A 88 4.99 -31.51 7.79
N VAL A 89 4.66 -30.22 7.92
CA VAL A 89 5.16 -29.36 9.01
C VAL A 89 4.74 -29.89 10.39
N ASN A 90 3.49 -30.30 10.55
CA ASN A 90 3.01 -30.90 11.82
C ASN A 90 3.62 -32.28 12.11
N ARG A 91 4.17 -32.96 11.09
CA ARG A 91 4.78 -34.29 11.23
C ARG A 91 6.29 -34.24 11.45
N SER A 92 6.93 -33.11 11.15
CA SER A 92 8.36 -32.87 11.42
C SER A 92 8.69 -32.42 12.85
N GLY A 93 7.70 -32.32 13.75
CA GLY A 93 7.95 -32.13 15.19
C GLY A 93 8.79 -30.89 15.54
N PHE A 94 8.51 -29.75 14.90
CA PHE A 94 8.99 -28.47 15.44
C PHE A 94 7.97 -28.01 16.49
N ASP A 95 8.06 -28.64 17.66
CA ASP A 95 7.45 -28.14 18.89
C ASP A 95 8.16 -26.84 19.26
N ALA A 96 7.44 -25.73 19.17
CA ALA A 96 7.79 -24.47 19.84
C ALA A 96 6.84 -24.27 21.02
#